data_AF-A0A260AA35-F1
#
_entry.id   AF-A0A260AA35-F1
#
_cell.length_a   1.000
_cell.length_b   1.000
_cell.length_c   1.000
_cell.angle_alpha   90.00
_cell.angle_beta   90.00
_cell.angle_gamma   90.00
#
_symmetry.space_group_name_H-M   'P 1'
#
loop_
_entity.id
_entity.type
_entity.pdbx_description
1 polymer ?
#
loop_
_entity_poly.entity_id
_entity_poly.type
_entity_poly.pdbx_seq_one_letter_code
_entity_poly.pdbx_strand_id
1 'polypeptide(L)'
;MSSKCYSITCDRHVEQCRKNAILTPPPAVNVKALHDALDAARVEADLSWRQLAKELGVSASTVSRMAQGLKPDVAVFAAMTTWLRMPAEAFYITNTPGDPNTPEPELVASLTPLLRARRDLSETDVEYLQEVIGAAARRFKAERKS
;
A
#
# COMPACT_ATOMS: atom_id res chain seq x y z
N MET A 1 -16.23 -44.10 37.99
CA MET A 1 -15.38 -44.39 36.82
C MET A 1 -16.03 -43.73 35.61
N SER A 2 -15.51 -42.58 35.18
CA SER A 2 -16.18 -41.69 34.22
C SER A 2 -15.44 -41.65 32.88
N SER A 3 -16.25 -41.54 31.82
CA SER A 3 -15.95 -40.88 30.55
C SER A 3 -15.08 -41.64 29.54
N LYS A 4 -15.75 -42.44 28.69
CA LYS A 4 -15.33 -42.70 27.31
C LYS A 4 -16.48 -42.35 26.38
N CYS A 5 -16.51 -41.11 25.91
CA CYS A 5 -17.20 -40.71 24.69
C CYS A 5 -16.40 -39.57 24.06
N TYR A 6 -16.26 -39.65 22.74
CA TYR A 6 -15.86 -38.59 21.81
C TYR A 6 -14.39 -38.52 21.39
N SER A 7 -14.02 -39.23 20.30
CA SER A 7 -12.84 -38.85 19.51
C SER A 7 -12.83 -39.29 18.04
N ILE A 8 -13.98 -39.60 17.40
CA ILE A 8 -13.97 -40.07 15.99
C ILE A 8 -14.60 -39.07 15.01
N THR A 9 -15.42 -38.11 15.48
CA THR A 9 -16.09 -37.13 14.60
C THR A 9 -15.29 -35.85 14.30
N CYS A 10 -14.12 -35.64 14.93
CA CYS A 10 -13.29 -34.46 14.65
C CYS A 10 -12.43 -34.62 13.38
N ASP A 11 -12.10 -35.86 12.99
CA ASP A 11 -11.09 -36.11 11.96
C ASP A 11 -11.58 -35.79 10.53
N ARG A 12 -12.83 -36.17 10.22
CA ARG A 12 -13.36 -36.05 8.85
C ARG A 12 -13.66 -34.60 8.42
N HIS A 13 -13.85 -33.68 9.37
CA HIS A 13 -14.09 -32.26 9.09
C HIS A 13 -12.78 -31.50 8.79
N VAL A 14 -11.67 -31.87 9.43
CA VAL A 14 -10.34 -31.25 9.20
C VAL A 14 -9.88 -31.49 7.76
N GLU A 15 -10.15 -32.69 7.24
CA GLU A 15 -9.74 -33.10 5.90
C GLU A 15 -10.53 -32.39 4.78
N GLN A 16 -11.75 -31.94 5.09
CA GLN A 16 -12.60 -31.20 4.15
C GLN A 16 -12.20 -29.71 4.05
N CYS A 17 -11.75 -29.09 5.15
CA CYS A 17 -11.20 -27.72 5.12
C CYS A 17 -9.94 -27.61 4.26
N ARG A 18 -9.13 -28.68 4.20
CA ARG A 18 -7.91 -28.72 3.40
C ARG A 18 -8.17 -28.71 1.89
N LYS A 19 -9.32 -29.24 1.45
CA LYS A 19 -9.64 -29.40 0.02
C LYS A 19 -10.32 -28.19 -0.61
N ASN A 20 -10.96 -27.32 0.19
CA ASN A 20 -11.74 -26.17 -0.30
C ASN A 20 -11.15 -24.79 0.05
N ALA A 21 -9.97 -24.72 0.63
CA ALA A 21 -9.30 -23.44 0.81
C ALA A 21 -8.74 -22.96 -0.54
N ILE A 22 -9.53 -22.14 -1.26
CA ILE A 22 -8.96 -21.15 -2.17
C ILE A 22 -8.12 -20.24 -1.27
N LEU A 23 -6.84 -20.59 -1.10
CA LEU A 23 -5.87 -19.82 -0.34
C LEU A 23 -5.64 -18.52 -1.12
N THR A 24 -6.47 -17.51 -0.89
CA THR A 24 -6.07 -16.14 -1.19
C THR A 24 -4.75 -15.94 -0.46
N PRO A 25 -3.64 -15.64 -1.16
CA PRO A 25 -2.37 -15.45 -0.50
C PRO A 25 -2.53 -14.38 0.58
N PRO A 26 -1.86 -14.52 1.73
CA PRO A 26 -1.96 -13.52 2.79
C PRO A 26 -1.65 -12.14 2.21
N PRO A 27 -2.37 -11.09 2.65
CA PRO A 27 -2.16 -9.74 2.13
C PRO A 27 -0.68 -9.40 2.25
N ALA A 28 -0.03 -9.24 1.10
CA ALA A 28 1.37 -8.93 1.02
C ALA A 28 1.54 -7.41 1.02
N VAL A 29 2.59 -6.90 1.64
CA VAL A 29 2.89 -5.45 1.62
C VAL A 29 3.66 -5.11 0.34
N ASN A 30 3.23 -4.04 -0.33
CA ASN A 30 3.96 -3.38 -1.41
C ASN A 30 5.10 -2.56 -0.79
N VAL A 31 6.25 -3.20 -0.59
CA VAL A 31 7.44 -2.60 0.04
C VAL A 31 7.94 -1.38 -0.75
N LYS A 32 7.85 -1.43 -2.08
CA LYS A 32 8.28 -0.32 -2.94
C LYS A 32 7.41 0.91 -2.71
N ALA A 33 6.09 0.75 -2.76
CA ALA A 33 5.16 1.86 -2.52
C ALA A 33 5.35 2.47 -1.11
N LEU A 34 5.59 1.63 -0.10
CA LEU A 34 5.88 2.09 1.25
C LEU A 34 7.20 2.87 1.32
N HIS A 35 8.26 2.38 0.68
CA HIS A 35 9.54 3.06 0.63
C HIS A 35 9.45 4.41 -0.10
N ASP A 36 8.75 4.46 -1.23
CA ASP A 36 8.56 5.69 -2.02
C ASP A 36 7.77 6.74 -1.21
N ALA A 37 6.74 6.32 -0.47
CA ALA A 37 5.99 7.22 0.42
C ALA A 37 6.86 7.77 1.56
N LEU A 38 7.72 6.94 2.17
CA LEU A 38 8.69 7.38 3.17
C LEU A 38 9.69 8.37 2.60
N ASP A 39 10.18 8.15 1.37
CA ASP A 39 11.14 9.05 0.74
C ASP A 39 10.52 10.44 0.49
N ALA A 40 9.30 10.48 -0.05
CA ALA A 40 8.59 11.73 -0.30
C ALA A 40 8.35 12.52 1.00
N ALA A 41 7.80 11.88 2.03
CA ALA A 41 7.53 12.52 3.31
C ALA A 41 8.81 12.94 4.05
N ARG A 42 9.89 12.16 3.92
CA ARG A 42 11.21 12.51 4.49
C ARG A 42 11.79 13.76 3.83
N VAL A 43 11.69 13.88 2.51
CA VAL A 43 12.16 15.07 1.77
C VAL A 43 11.37 16.31 2.16
N GLU A 44 10.04 16.19 2.32
CA GLU A 44 9.20 17.29 2.80
C GLU A 44 9.56 17.75 4.22
N ALA A 45 9.93 16.80 5.09
CA ALA A 45 10.37 17.08 6.46
C ALA A 45 11.84 17.50 6.61
N ASP A 46 12.59 17.65 5.50
CA ASP A 46 14.05 17.93 5.47
C ASP A 46 14.89 16.96 6.34
N LEU A 47 14.51 15.68 6.35
CA LEU A 47 15.19 14.65 7.14
C LEU A 47 16.16 13.83 6.26
N SER A 48 17.28 13.39 6.81
CA SER A 48 18.07 12.31 6.22
C SER A 48 17.48 10.94 6.55
N TRP A 49 17.81 9.91 5.78
CA TRP A 49 17.38 8.53 6.06
C TRP A 49 17.77 8.05 7.46
N ARG A 50 18.90 8.55 7.99
CA ARG A 50 19.38 8.22 9.35
C ARG A 50 18.52 8.88 10.42
N GLN A 51 18.08 10.12 10.19
CA GLN A 51 17.18 10.82 11.11
C GLN A 51 15.79 10.19 11.09
N LEU A 52 15.25 9.87 9.92
CA LEU A 52 13.98 9.14 9.81
C LEU A 52 14.03 7.81 10.56
N ALA A 53 15.10 7.01 10.36
CA ALA A 53 15.25 5.74 11.07
C ALA A 53 15.22 5.92 12.61
N LYS A 54 15.82 7.00 13.11
CA LYS A 54 15.78 7.35 14.54
C LYS A 54 14.37 7.69 15.01
N GLU A 55 13.59 8.44 14.21
CA GLU A 55 12.19 8.77 14.54
C GLU A 55 11.29 7.53 14.54
N LEU A 56 11.51 6.63 13.59
CA LEU A 56 10.78 5.36 13.48
C LEU A 56 11.21 4.33 14.55
N GLY A 57 12.29 4.59 15.30
CA GLY A 57 12.84 3.63 16.27
C GLY A 57 13.47 2.39 15.62
N VAL A 58 13.92 2.49 14.37
CA VAL A 58 14.51 1.38 13.60
C VAL A 58 15.97 1.67 13.22
N SER A 59 16.71 0.61 12.89
CA SER A 59 18.08 0.79 12.39
C SER A 59 18.08 1.36 10.96
N ALA A 60 19.06 2.22 10.63
CA ALA A 60 19.24 2.70 9.26
C ALA A 60 19.45 1.57 8.25
N SER A 61 20.06 0.46 8.68
CA SER A 61 20.22 -0.75 7.86
C SER A 61 18.88 -1.42 7.52
N THR A 62 17.89 -1.36 8.43
CA THR A 62 16.53 -1.85 8.16
C THR A 62 15.91 -1.05 7.02
N VAL A 63 16.02 0.29 7.07
CA VAL A 63 15.47 1.18 6.04
C VAL A 63 16.18 0.99 4.69
N SER A 64 17.52 0.91 4.66
CA SER A 64 18.26 0.65 3.41
C SER A 64 17.93 -0.71 2.79
N ARG A 65 17.69 -1.75 3.60
CA ARG A 65 17.29 -3.06 3.07
C ARG A 65 15.87 -3.06 2.52
N MET A 66 14.98 -2.20 2.99
CA MET A 66 13.66 -2.04 2.40
C MET A 66 13.72 -1.50 0.97
N ALA A 67 14.65 -0.59 0.68
CA ALA A 67 14.91 -0.13 -0.70
C ALA A 67 15.29 -1.29 -1.64
N GLN A 68 15.85 -2.37 -1.09
CA GLN A 68 16.24 -3.59 -1.79
C GLN A 68 15.13 -4.66 -1.80
N GLY A 69 13.93 -4.35 -1.28
CA GLY A 69 12.79 -5.26 -1.26
C GLY A 69 12.65 -6.09 0.02
N LEU A 70 13.43 -5.82 1.08
CA LEU A 70 13.20 -6.47 2.38
C LEU A 70 11.82 -6.07 2.92
N LYS A 71 11.01 -7.06 3.27
CA LYS A 71 9.71 -6.84 3.90
C LYS A 71 9.89 -6.38 5.35
N PRO A 72 9.27 -5.27 5.77
CA PRO A 72 9.27 -4.87 7.17
C PRO A 72 8.50 -5.91 7.99
N ASP A 73 8.91 -6.10 9.25
CA ASP A 73 8.07 -6.81 10.20
C ASP A 73 6.83 -5.97 10.59
N VAL A 74 5.91 -6.57 11.33
CA VAL A 74 4.64 -5.93 11.70
C VAL A 74 4.86 -4.66 12.55
N ALA A 75 5.83 -4.65 13.45
CA ALA A 75 6.09 -3.51 14.33
C ALA A 75 6.70 -2.34 13.55
N VAL A 76 7.68 -2.63 12.69
CA VAL A 76 8.32 -1.65 11.79
C VAL A 76 7.30 -1.07 10.81
N PHE A 77 6.44 -1.91 10.24
CA PHE A 77 5.39 -1.48 9.34
C PHE A 77 4.35 -0.56 10.03
N ALA A 78 3.94 -0.90 11.25
CA ALA A 78 3.04 -0.07 12.05
C ALA A 78 3.67 1.28 12.40
N ALA A 79 4.97 1.31 12.76
CA ALA A 79 5.68 2.56 13.02
C ALA A 79 5.72 3.47 11.79
N MET A 80 5.99 2.89 10.61
CA MET A 80 6.05 3.63 9.35
C MET A 80 4.70 4.22 8.93
N THR A 81 3.65 3.41 8.94
CA THR A 81 2.29 3.86 8.58
C THR A 81 1.76 4.92 9.55
N THR A 82 2.08 4.78 10.84
CA THR A 82 1.77 5.80 11.86
C THR A 82 2.50 7.11 11.60
N TRP A 83 3.80 7.06 11.34
CA TRP A 83 4.61 8.25 11.05
C TRP A 83 4.15 8.95 9.76
N LEU A 84 3.83 8.18 8.72
CA LEU A 84 3.27 8.68 7.46
C LEU A 84 1.83 9.21 7.60
N ARG A 85 1.15 8.92 8.72
CA ARG A 85 -0.27 9.22 8.92
C ARG A 85 -1.16 8.65 7.80
N MET A 86 -0.78 7.48 7.28
CA MET A 86 -1.48 6.79 6.20
C MET A 86 -2.02 5.44 6.69
N PRO A 87 -3.22 5.02 6.23
CA PRO A 87 -3.77 3.71 6.56
C PRO A 87 -2.89 2.59 6.00
N ALA A 88 -2.72 1.51 6.76
CA ALA A 88 -1.88 0.37 6.38
C ALA A 88 -2.34 -0.30 5.08
N GLU A 89 -3.64 -0.28 4.84
CA GLU A 89 -4.32 -0.84 3.68
C GLU A 89 -3.85 -0.21 2.37
N ALA A 90 -3.38 1.05 2.41
CA ALA A 90 -2.82 1.73 1.25
C ALA A 90 -1.56 1.06 0.71
N PHE A 91 -0.89 0.23 1.52
CA PHE A 91 0.34 -0.47 1.16
C PHE A 91 0.13 -1.97 0.97
N TYR A 92 -1.09 -2.48 1.00
CA TYR A 92 -1.34 -3.88 0.67
C TYR A 92 -1.38 -4.08 -0.85
N ILE A 93 -0.81 -5.20 -1.30
CA ILE A 93 -0.97 -5.69 -2.66
C ILE A 93 -2.41 -6.17 -2.78
N THR A 94 -3.27 -5.32 -3.33
CA THR A 94 -4.63 -5.70 -3.69
C THR A 94 -4.56 -6.53 -4.97
N ASN A 95 -4.82 -7.84 -4.84
CA ASN A 95 -5.04 -8.73 -5.99
C ASN A 95 -6.44 -8.54 -6.60
N THR A 96 -7.06 -7.39 -6.39
CA THR A 96 -8.23 -6.97 -7.15
C THR A 96 -7.70 -6.05 -8.25
N PRO A 97 -7.31 -6.59 -9.43
CA PRO A 97 -7.50 -5.81 -10.63
C PRO A 97 -8.95 -5.32 -10.56
N GLY A 98 -9.15 -4.01 -10.67
CA GLY A 98 -10.45 -3.51 -11.09
C GLY A 98 -10.88 -4.37 -12.28
N ASP A 99 -12.14 -4.81 -12.29
CA ASP A 99 -12.69 -5.56 -13.41
C ASP A 99 -12.18 -4.92 -14.72
N PRO A 100 -11.45 -5.65 -15.59
CA PRO A 100 -10.86 -5.08 -16.79
C PRO A 100 -11.91 -4.47 -17.73
N ASN A 101 -13.21 -4.72 -17.50
CA ASN A 101 -14.32 -4.11 -18.21
C ASN A 101 -14.88 -2.84 -17.54
N THR A 102 -14.45 -2.50 -16.33
CA THR A 102 -14.76 -1.21 -15.72
C THR A 102 -13.72 -0.21 -16.21
N PRO A 103 -14.11 0.79 -17.03
CA PRO A 103 -13.18 1.84 -17.42
C PRO A 103 -12.73 2.54 -16.14
N GLU A 104 -11.44 2.41 -15.80
CA GLU A 104 -10.87 3.26 -14.77
C GLU A 104 -11.14 4.72 -15.16
N PRO A 105 -11.68 5.54 -14.25
CA PRO A 105 -11.87 6.95 -14.53
C PRO A 105 -10.55 7.55 -15.02
N GLU A 106 -10.63 8.53 -15.92
CA GLU A 106 -9.42 9.21 -16.39
C GLU A 106 -8.60 9.70 -15.18
N LEU A 107 -7.28 9.48 -15.21
CA LEU A 107 -6.36 9.81 -14.11
C LEU A 107 -6.58 11.22 -13.54
N VAL A 108 -6.88 12.18 -14.40
CA VAL A 108 -7.18 13.56 -13.98
C VAL A 108 -8.50 13.65 -13.22
N ALA A 109 -9.53 12.93 -13.67
CA ALA A 109 -10.83 12.90 -13.03
C ALA A 109 -10.79 12.23 -11.65
N SER A 110 -9.93 11.23 -11.44
CA SER A 110 -9.76 10.58 -10.13
C SER A 110 -8.95 11.41 -9.13
N LEU A 111 -7.96 12.17 -9.60
CA LEU A 111 -7.10 13.00 -8.74
C LEU A 111 -7.74 14.34 -8.36
N THR A 112 -8.61 14.90 -9.21
CA THR A 112 -9.23 16.22 -8.99
C THR A 112 -9.92 16.35 -7.62
N PRO A 113 -10.75 15.40 -7.15
CA PRO A 113 -11.36 15.48 -5.83
C PRO A 113 -10.33 15.49 -4.68
N LEU A 114 -9.23 14.74 -4.82
CA LEU A 114 -8.17 14.68 -3.81
C LEU A 114 -7.41 16.00 -3.72
N LEU A 115 -7.10 16.60 -4.86
CA LEU A 115 -6.45 17.92 -4.92
C LEU A 115 -7.34 19.00 -4.30
N ARG A 116 -8.65 18.98 -4.57
CA ARG A 116 -9.60 19.93 -3.98
C ARG A 116 -9.84 19.74 -2.48
N ALA A 117 -9.63 18.53 -1.95
CA ALA A 117 -9.77 18.25 -0.53
C ALA A 117 -8.62 18.84 0.33
N ARG A 118 -7.51 19.23 -0.31
CA ARG A 118 -6.35 19.85 0.35
C ARG A 118 -6.66 21.29 0.74
N ARG A 119 -6.51 21.61 2.02
CA ARG A 119 -6.76 22.96 2.56
C ARG A 119 -5.64 23.96 2.29
N ASP A 120 -4.47 23.48 1.88
CA ASP A 120 -3.26 24.25 1.65
C ASP A 120 -3.02 24.56 0.16
N LEU A 121 -3.97 24.21 -0.72
CA LEU A 121 -3.93 24.54 -2.15
C LEU A 121 -5.02 25.56 -2.48
N SER A 122 -4.66 26.60 -3.24
CA SER A 122 -5.63 27.53 -3.85
C SER A 122 -6.30 26.91 -5.08
N GLU A 123 -7.39 27.51 -5.56
CA GLU A 123 -8.04 27.07 -6.81
C GLU A 123 -7.08 27.12 -8.00
N THR A 124 -6.25 28.16 -8.04
CA THR A 124 -5.20 28.33 -9.05
C THR A 124 -4.13 27.23 -8.96
N ASP A 125 -3.69 26.84 -7.75
CA ASP A 125 -2.73 25.74 -7.58
C ASP A 125 -3.31 24.41 -8.06
N VAL A 126 -4.59 24.16 -7.79
CA VAL A 126 -5.30 22.96 -8.26
C VAL A 126 -5.35 22.93 -9.79
N GLU A 127 -5.65 24.06 -10.44
CA GLU A 127 -5.71 24.16 -11.89
C GLU A 127 -4.36 23.87 -12.56
N TYR A 128 -3.26 24.45 -12.03
CA TYR A 128 -1.92 24.17 -12.52
C TYR A 128 -1.54 22.69 -12.39
N LEU A 129 -1.83 22.07 -11.23
CA LEU A 129 -1.56 20.65 -11.02
C LEU A 129 -2.37 19.78 -11.99
N GLN A 130 -3.64 20.11 -12.24
CA GLN A 130 -4.47 19.41 -13.21
C GLN A 130 -3.91 19.48 -14.63
N GLU A 131 -3.36 20.62 -15.05
CA GLU A 131 -2.74 20.78 -16.36
C GLU A 131 -1.50 19.88 -16.52
N VAL A 132 -0.59 19.93 -15.55
CA VAL A 132 0.65 19.14 -15.54
C VAL A 132 0.34 17.64 -15.54
N ILE A 133 -0.56 17.20 -14.66
CA ILE A 133 -0.99 15.79 -14.58
C ILE A 133 -1.67 15.37 -15.89
N GLY A 134 -2.53 16.22 -16.46
CA GLY A 134 -3.22 15.96 -17.72
C GLY A 134 -2.25 15.81 -18.90
N ALA A 135 -1.21 16.64 -18.96
CA ALA A 135 -0.16 16.53 -19.97
C ALA A 135 0.59 15.20 -19.86
N ALA A 136 0.99 14.80 -18.65
CA ALA A 136 1.66 13.52 -18.40
C ALA A 136 0.75 12.32 -18.75
N ALA A 137 -0.52 12.36 -18.34
CA ALA A 137 -1.48 11.30 -18.60
C ALA A 137 -1.70 11.06 -20.11
N ARG A 138 -1.78 12.14 -20.91
CA ARG A 138 -1.89 12.03 -22.37
C ARG A 138 -0.68 11.36 -22.99
N ARG A 139 0.53 11.66 -22.50
CA ARG A 139 1.77 11.04 -22.97
C ARG A 139 1.78 9.53 -22.70
N PHE A 140 1.44 9.10 -21.49
CA PHE A 140 1.36 7.67 -21.15
C PHE A 140 0.29 6.92 -21.95
N LYS A 141 -0.81 7.58 -22.33
CA LYS A 141 -1.82 7.00 -23.23
C LYS A 141 -1.29 6.84 -24.66
N ALA A 142 -0.49 7.77 -25.15
CA ALA A 142 0.11 7.71 -26.49
C ALA A 142 1.18 6.61 -26.58
N GLU A 143 2.09 6.53 -25.61
CA GLU A 143 3.18 5.54 -25.58
C GLU A 143 2.70 4.08 -25.41
N ARG A 144 1.52 3.87 -24.79
CA ARG A 144 0.91 2.52 -24.69
C ARG A 144 0.15 2.07 -25.94
N LYS A 145 -0.18 3.01 -26.85
CA LYS A 145 -0.89 2.73 -28.10
C LYS A 145 0.05 2.50 -29.29
N SER A 146 1.33 2.83 -29.16
CA SER A 146 2.40 2.51 -30.12
C SER A 146 3.01 1.15 -29.86
#